data_AF-A0A257GGE2-F1
#
_entry.id   AF-A0A257GGE2-F1
#
_cell.length_a   1.000
_cell.length_b   1.000
_cell.length_c   1.000
_cell.angle_alpha   90.00
_cell.angle_beta   90.00
_cell.angle_gamma   90.00
#
_symmetry.space_group_name_H-M   'P 1'
#
loop_
_entity.id
_entity.type
_entity.pdbx_description
1 polymer ?
#
loop_
_entity_poly.entity_id
_entity_poly.type
_entity_poly.pdbx_seq_one_letter_code
_entity_poly.pdbx_strand_id
1 'polypeptide(L)'
;MLGHIAFIAVMVGLGLSLPFHAIGDVGSALVVVGVIGLWRYTWAAINFGRAALFLKWVYPARRARAMAAYAALPTPAHAYFLVTSYKIEPEVTTRVYQALFRAAAASAGGATVVCSVVDTADARLIRNIFDRMAVDTSTTLLMVDQIAGTGKRDALARSLRLIAGEAPTRRDIVLFVDGDSCVPEDIVAATAPFFTNPDMGAVTTDEEVEIRATDMPLFRDWFMLRFNQRQVMMSSMGLSDRVLTLTGRMSVVRADLATNAGFIQQVQSDFIDHWRLGRVNFLTGDDKSTWFWLLKNGYKMGYLPDVASLSMESQPRPGFVDSALTLMMRWFGNMLRTNGRALSLSPNRIGWFTWWSILDQRVGIWTTLAGPISVLLGAAFIEPLALPVYIAWIMFTRYTYCWILATVRMQPFPITYPFLLYFSQITGAAVKSFVLFRLDRQRWTRQSTRKARAVSLPLGQRLQAYSSTFSHALALGWLTLGVVLLSGIV
;
A
#
# COMPACT_ATOMS: atom_id res chain seq x y z
N MET A 1 5.23 -22.56 19.36
CA MET A 1 6.61 -22.90 19.75
C MET A 1 7.17 -24.07 18.93
N LEU A 2 6.52 -25.24 18.92
CA LEU A 2 6.98 -26.42 18.16
C LEU A 2 7.27 -26.15 16.67
N GLY A 3 6.40 -25.41 15.97
CA GLY A 3 6.62 -25.06 14.56
C GLY A 3 7.90 -24.25 14.31
N HIS A 4 8.24 -23.32 15.21
CA HIS A 4 9.48 -22.54 15.12
C HIS A 4 10.72 -23.43 15.34
N ILE A 5 10.67 -24.33 16.32
CA ILE A 5 11.75 -25.29 16.58
C ILE A 5 11.97 -26.21 15.38
N ALA A 6 10.89 -26.78 14.82
CA ALA A 6 10.97 -27.64 13.64
C ALA A 6 11.56 -26.90 12.43
N PHE A 7 11.12 -25.66 12.19
CA PHE A 7 11.67 -24.84 11.11
C PHE A 7 13.16 -24.59 11.26
N ILE A 8 13.61 -24.21 12.47
CA ILE A 8 15.03 -23.97 12.75
C ILE A 8 15.82 -25.27 12.63
N ALA A 9 15.30 -26.40 13.12
CA ALA A 9 15.96 -27.70 13.02
C ALA A 9 16.15 -28.13 11.57
N VAL A 10 15.13 -27.96 10.71
CA VAL A 10 15.23 -28.24 9.27
C VAL A 10 16.24 -27.30 8.61
N MET A 11 16.19 -26.00 8.92
CA MET A 11 17.13 -25.01 8.38
C MET A 11 18.59 -25.34 8.74
N VAL A 12 18.85 -25.67 10.00
CA VAL A 12 20.18 -26.06 10.50
C VAL A 12 20.61 -27.40 9.91
N GLY A 13 19.71 -28.39 9.85
CA GLY A 13 19.99 -29.69 9.25
C GLY A 13 20.37 -29.57 7.78
N LEU A 14 19.64 -28.76 7.00
CA LEU A 14 20.01 -28.46 5.61
C LEU A 14 21.37 -27.77 5.54
N GLY A 15 21.62 -26.75 6.38
CA GLY A 15 22.90 -26.05 6.44
C GLY A 15 24.10 -26.96 6.76
N LEU A 16 23.94 -27.89 7.70
CA LEU A 16 25.01 -28.82 8.13
C LEU A 16 25.21 -30.01 7.18
N SER A 17 24.18 -30.36 6.40
CA SER A 17 24.25 -31.46 5.42
C SER A 17 25.08 -31.13 4.17
N LEU A 18 25.49 -29.87 4.02
CA LEU A 18 26.17 -29.38 2.82
C LEU A 18 27.70 -29.57 2.92
N PRO A 19 28.32 -30.31 2.00
CA PRO A 19 29.76 -30.49 2.00
C PRO A 19 30.49 -29.18 1.70
N PHE A 20 31.46 -28.81 2.53
CA PHE A 20 32.21 -27.54 2.41
C PHE A 20 32.89 -27.34 1.05
N HIS A 21 33.27 -28.41 0.34
CA HIS A 21 33.88 -28.33 -1.00
C HIS A 21 32.87 -27.90 -2.08
N ALA A 22 31.59 -28.26 -1.96
CA ALA A 22 30.54 -27.86 -2.91
C ALA A 22 30.21 -26.36 -2.83
N ILE A 23 30.70 -25.63 -1.83
CA ILE A 23 30.55 -24.17 -1.74
C ILE A 23 31.60 -23.45 -2.62
N GLY A 24 32.76 -24.09 -2.83
CA GLY A 24 33.87 -23.53 -3.62
C GLY A 24 33.60 -23.53 -5.13
N ASP A 25 33.07 -24.62 -5.66
CA ASP A 25 32.82 -24.77 -7.11
C ASP A 25 31.60 -23.99 -7.63
N VAL A 26 30.69 -23.59 -6.73
CA VAL A 26 29.51 -22.76 -7.05
C VAL A 26 29.86 -21.26 -7.02
N GLY A 27 31.14 -20.92 -6.82
CA GLY A 27 31.64 -19.57 -6.57
C GLY A 27 31.19 -18.53 -7.60
N SER A 28 31.22 -18.84 -8.89
CA SER A 28 30.83 -17.91 -9.99
C SER A 28 29.31 -17.63 -10.03
N ALA A 29 28.48 -18.67 -9.92
CA ALA A 29 27.02 -18.53 -9.88
C ALA A 29 26.54 -17.80 -8.62
N LEU A 30 27.27 -17.95 -7.50
CA LEU A 30 26.99 -17.24 -6.26
C LEU A 30 27.42 -15.76 -6.30
N VAL A 31 28.27 -15.31 -7.23
CA VAL A 31 28.64 -13.88 -7.32
C VAL A 31 27.44 -13.01 -7.68
N VAL A 32 26.62 -13.43 -8.65
CA VAL A 32 25.41 -12.68 -9.05
C VAL A 32 24.41 -12.61 -7.91
N VAL A 33 24.17 -13.73 -7.26
CA VAL A 33 23.31 -13.84 -6.08
C VAL A 33 23.90 -13.04 -4.91
N GLY A 34 25.22 -12.99 -4.78
CA GLY A 34 25.96 -12.27 -3.76
C GLY A 34 25.90 -10.75 -3.92
N VAL A 35 26.12 -10.23 -5.13
CA VAL A 35 26.03 -8.78 -5.43
C VAL A 35 24.59 -8.30 -5.32
N ILE A 36 23.64 -9.01 -5.93
CA ILE A 36 22.21 -8.70 -5.81
C ILE A 36 21.77 -8.83 -4.35
N GLY A 37 22.19 -9.89 -3.67
CA GLY A 37 21.95 -10.11 -2.26
C GLY A 37 22.46 -8.96 -1.41
N LEU A 38 23.72 -8.57 -1.58
CA LEU A 38 24.35 -7.45 -0.88
C LEU A 38 23.54 -6.16 -1.06
N TRP A 39 23.14 -5.84 -2.29
CA TRP A 39 22.27 -4.69 -2.55
C TRP A 39 20.94 -4.80 -1.80
N ARG A 40 20.24 -5.93 -1.92
CA ARG A 40 18.89 -6.10 -1.34
C ARG A 40 18.93 -6.10 0.18
N TYR A 41 19.94 -6.71 0.80
CA TYR A 41 20.11 -6.70 2.26
C TYR A 41 20.60 -5.36 2.77
N THR A 42 21.48 -4.67 2.05
CA THR A 42 21.88 -3.30 2.40
C THR A 42 20.68 -2.38 2.36
N TRP A 43 19.86 -2.47 1.31
CA TRP A 43 18.64 -1.69 1.20
C TRP A 43 17.62 -2.02 2.30
N ALA A 44 17.46 -3.30 2.65
CA ALA A 44 16.63 -3.71 3.78
C ALA A 44 17.17 -3.15 5.11
N ALA A 45 18.47 -3.27 5.38
CA ALA A 45 19.12 -2.76 6.58
C ALA A 45 18.97 -1.24 6.71
N ILE A 46 19.14 -0.48 5.62
CA ILE A 46 18.91 0.96 5.59
C ILE A 46 17.47 1.28 5.99
N ASN A 47 16.48 0.58 5.42
CA ASN A 47 15.08 0.83 5.75
C ASN A 47 14.74 0.44 7.19
N PHE A 48 15.28 -0.67 7.70
CA PHE A 48 15.11 -1.05 9.10
C PHE A 48 15.73 -0.04 10.06
N GLY A 49 16.97 0.39 9.82
CA GLY A 49 17.65 1.39 10.63
C GLY A 49 16.90 2.72 10.64
N ARG A 50 16.41 3.17 9.47
CA ARG A 50 15.60 4.38 9.36
C ARG A 50 14.25 4.27 10.06
N ALA A 51 13.58 3.12 9.97
CA ALA A 51 12.34 2.86 10.66
C ALA A 51 12.54 2.90 12.19
N ALA A 52 13.59 2.25 12.70
CA ALA A 52 13.95 2.28 14.11
C ALA A 52 14.27 3.70 14.58
N LEU A 53 15.05 4.47 13.80
CA LEU A 53 15.36 5.87 14.08
C LEU A 53 14.10 6.73 14.17
N PHE A 54 13.19 6.52 13.21
CA PHE A 54 11.94 7.24 13.14
C PHE A 54 11.05 6.95 14.34
N LEU A 55 10.79 5.67 14.60
CA LEU A 55 9.90 5.23 15.68
C LEU A 55 10.41 5.63 17.07
N LYS A 56 11.71 5.48 17.31
CA LYS A 56 12.29 5.65 18.66
C LYS A 56 12.54 7.12 19.02
N TRP A 57 12.97 7.94 18.08
CA TRP A 57 13.45 9.30 18.39
C TRP A 57 12.78 10.40 17.58
N VAL A 58 12.68 10.25 16.26
CA VAL A 58 12.24 11.36 15.41
C VAL A 58 10.73 11.59 15.50
N TYR A 59 9.93 10.53 15.46
CA TYR A 59 8.48 10.62 15.52
C TYR A 59 7.98 11.19 16.86
N PRO A 60 8.40 10.67 18.04
CA PRO A 60 7.97 11.23 19.33
C PRO A 60 8.31 12.72 19.46
N ALA A 61 9.50 13.13 19.03
CA ALA A 61 9.92 14.53 19.05
C ALA A 61 9.07 15.41 18.10
N ARG A 62 8.79 14.93 16.87
CA ARG A 62 7.91 15.65 15.93
C ARG A 62 6.48 15.77 16.46
N ARG A 63 5.93 14.68 17.01
CA ARG A 63 4.59 14.65 17.61
C ARG A 63 4.49 15.65 18.76
N ALA A 64 5.45 15.66 19.69
CA ALA A 64 5.46 16.60 20.82
C ALA A 64 5.50 18.06 20.36
N ARG A 65 6.34 18.40 19.36
CA ARG A 65 6.41 19.76 18.80
C ARG A 65 5.11 20.16 18.09
N ALA A 66 4.55 19.25 17.28
CA ALA A 66 3.30 19.50 16.58
C ALA A 66 2.15 19.75 17.57
N MET A 67 2.04 18.92 18.61
CA MET A 67 1.06 19.06 19.68
C MET A 67 1.21 20.40 20.43
N ALA A 68 2.44 20.77 20.82
CA ALA A 68 2.70 22.04 21.49
C ALA A 68 2.35 23.25 20.60
N ALA A 69 2.71 23.20 19.32
CA ALA A 69 2.37 24.25 18.36
C ALA A 69 0.85 24.37 18.14
N TYR A 70 0.14 23.24 18.12
CA TYR A 70 -1.31 23.20 17.96
C TYR A 70 -2.05 23.72 19.19
N ALA A 71 -1.59 23.37 20.40
CA ALA A 71 -2.13 23.88 21.64
C ALA A 71 -2.00 25.41 21.78
N ALA A 72 -1.04 26.02 21.10
CA ALA A 72 -0.86 27.47 21.06
C ALA A 72 -1.78 28.18 20.03
N LEU A 73 -2.54 27.44 19.22
CA LEU A 73 -3.49 28.04 18.28
C LEU A 73 -4.74 28.54 19.03
N PRO A 74 -5.31 29.69 18.61
CA PRO A 74 -6.48 30.26 19.28
C PRO A 74 -7.76 29.47 19.02
N THR A 75 -7.80 28.68 17.95
CA THR A 75 -8.97 27.91 17.54
C THR A 75 -8.54 26.52 17.08
N PRO A 76 -9.22 25.45 17.51
CA PRO A 76 -9.00 24.11 16.97
C PRO A 76 -9.38 24.05 15.48
N ALA A 77 -8.82 23.09 14.77
CA ALA A 77 -9.13 22.79 13.37
C ALA A 77 -10.54 22.20 13.24
N HIS A 78 -11.28 22.62 12.21
CA HIS A 78 -12.49 21.92 11.81
C HIS A 78 -12.15 20.66 11.02
N ALA A 79 -12.90 19.58 11.23
CA ALA A 79 -12.64 18.28 10.60
C ALA A 79 -13.74 17.90 9.59
N TYR A 80 -13.35 17.74 8.33
CA TYR A 80 -14.21 17.22 7.28
C TYR A 80 -13.98 15.72 7.09
N PHE A 81 -14.98 14.90 7.34
CA PHE A 81 -14.92 13.46 7.08
C PHE A 81 -15.57 13.17 5.73
N LEU A 82 -14.78 12.76 4.73
CA LEU A 82 -15.25 12.36 3.42
C LEU A 82 -15.26 10.84 3.32
N VAL A 83 -16.45 10.26 3.30
CA VAL A 83 -16.66 8.80 3.23
C VAL A 83 -17.32 8.42 1.92
N THR A 84 -16.76 7.43 1.23
CA THR A 84 -17.43 6.79 0.08
C THR A 84 -17.84 5.37 0.43
N SER A 85 -19.12 5.06 0.31
CA SER A 85 -19.65 3.71 0.51
C SER A 85 -20.45 3.25 -0.71
N TYR A 86 -20.22 2.01 -1.12
CA TYR A 86 -20.98 1.37 -2.20
C TYR A 86 -21.01 -0.15 -2.01
N LYS A 87 -22.22 -0.70 -1.83
CA LYS A 87 -22.46 -2.15 -1.67
C LYS A 87 -21.61 -2.78 -0.56
N ILE A 88 -21.56 -2.12 0.59
CA ILE A 88 -20.92 -2.62 1.80
C ILE A 88 -21.99 -3.32 2.66
N GLU A 89 -21.64 -4.43 3.31
CA GLU A 89 -22.58 -5.13 4.17
C GLU A 89 -23.09 -4.21 5.31
N PRO A 90 -24.39 -4.27 5.68
CA PRO A 90 -24.97 -3.38 6.69
C PRO A 90 -24.25 -3.41 8.05
N GLU A 91 -23.73 -4.57 8.45
CA GLU A 91 -22.97 -4.76 9.69
C GLU A 91 -21.66 -3.95 9.68
N VAL A 92 -20.93 -4.01 8.56
CA VAL A 92 -19.69 -3.26 8.33
C VAL A 92 -20.01 -1.77 8.29
N THR A 93 -21.02 -1.37 7.50
CA THR A 93 -21.51 0.01 7.43
C THR A 93 -21.84 0.56 8.81
N THR A 94 -22.61 -0.18 9.61
CA THR A 94 -23.00 0.23 10.96
C THR A 94 -21.79 0.52 11.84
N ARG A 95 -20.82 -0.39 11.86
CA ARG A 95 -19.60 -0.25 12.67
C ARG A 95 -18.72 0.92 12.20
N VAL A 96 -18.52 1.09 10.89
CA VAL A 96 -17.74 2.20 10.32
C VAL A 96 -18.37 3.54 10.70
N TYR A 97 -19.67 3.71 10.45
CA TYR A 97 -20.33 4.99 10.71
C TYR A 97 -20.45 5.29 12.21
N GLN A 98 -20.63 4.28 13.07
CA GLN A 98 -20.55 4.49 14.52
C GLN A 98 -19.17 4.98 14.96
N ALA A 99 -18.09 4.34 14.48
CA ALA A 99 -16.73 4.78 14.80
C ALA A 99 -16.46 6.20 14.29
N LEU A 100 -16.92 6.49 13.07
CA LEU A 100 -16.77 7.80 12.45
C LEU A 100 -17.55 8.89 13.20
N PHE A 101 -18.79 8.65 13.61
CA PHE A 101 -19.58 9.65 14.33
C PHE A 101 -19.04 9.90 15.73
N ARG A 102 -18.46 8.89 16.42
CA ARG A 102 -17.72 9.12 17.67
C ARG A 102 -16.51 10.03 17.44
N ALA A 103 -15.72 9.74 16.39
CA ALA A 103 -14.56 10.56 16.04
C ALA A 103 -14.93 12.00 15.64
N ALA A 104 -16.05 12.17 14.91
CA ALA A 104 -16.58 13.47 14.53
C ALA A 104 -17.08 14.25 15.76
N ALA A 105 -17.84 13.60 16.65
CA ALA A 105 -18.30 14.19 17.91
C ALA A 105 -17.14 14.58 18.85
N ALA A 106 -16.06 13.81 18.86
CA ALA A 106 -14.86 14.10 19.64
C ALA A 106 -14.01 15.26 19.08
N SER A 107 -14.32 15.77 17.88
CA SER A 107 -13.60 16.88 17.25
C SER A 107 -13.87 18.21 17.98
N ALA A 108 -12.83 18.75 18.62
CA ALA A 108 -12.94 20.01 19.37
C ALA A 108 -13.31 21.23 18.50
N GLY A 109 -12.97 21.23 17.20
CA GLY A 109 -13.34 22.29 16.25
C GLY A 109 -14.65 22.04 15.50
N GLY A 110 -15.44 21.07 15.95
CA GLY A 110 -16.60 20.56 15.23
C GLY A 110 -16.19 19.71 14.02
N ALA A 111 -17.19 19.14 13.37
CA ALA A 111 -16.98 18.30 12.20
C ALA A 111 -18.12 18.37 11.19
N THR A 112 -17.77 18.22 9.91
CA THR A 112 -18.74 17.96 8.83
C THR A 112 -18.46 16.59 8.25
N VAL A 113 -19.45 15.71 8.26
CA VAL A 113 -19.37 14.38 7.67
C VAL A 113 -20.10 14.38 6.33
N VAL A 114 -19.36 14.19 5.24
CA VAL A 114 -19.89 14.04 3.88
C VAL A 114 -19.88 12.57 3.49
N CYS A 115 -21.06 11.97 3.47
CA CYS A 115 -21.30 10.58 3.10
C CYS A 115 -21.75 10.49 1.64
N SER A 116 -20.87 10.06 0.75
CA SER A 116 -21.21 9.72 -0.63
C SER A 116 -21.78 8.31 -0.71
N VAL A 117 -23.05 8.21 -1.10
CA VAL A 117 -23.77 6.93 -1.25
C VAL A 117 -24.53 6.87 -2.57
N VAL A 118 -24.77 5.66 -3.06
CA VAL A 118 -25.56 5.42 -4.28
C VAL A 118 -26.99 5.03 -3.93
N ASP A 119 -27.12 4.06 -3.02
CA ASP A 119 -28.41 3.43 -2.71
C ASP A 119 -29.15 4.19 -1.60
N THR A 120 -30.45 4.40 -1.80
CA THR A 120 -31.32 5.06 -0.80
C THR A 120 -31.37 4.29 0.52
N ALA A 121 -31.18 2.97 0.48
CA ALA A 121 -31.14 2.14 1.68
C ALA A 121 -29.94 2.51 2.58
N ASP A 122 -28.75 2.68 1.99
CA ASP A 122 -27.55 3.12 2.71
C ASP A 122 -27.74 4.53 3.29
N ALA A 123 -28.33 5.44 2.50
CA ALA A 123 -28.63 6.79 2.94
C ALA A 123 -29.56 6.83 4.16
N ARG A 124 -30.57 5.94 4.22
CA ARG A 124 -31.47 5.81 5.39
C ARG A 124 -30.76 5.17 6.57
N LEU A 125 -29.97 4.13 6.33
CA LEU A 125 -29.20 3.44 7.38
C LEU A 125 -28.25 4.42 8.08
N ILE A 126 -27.49 5.22 7.33
CA ILE A 126 -26.53 6.19 7.87
C ILE A 126 -27.23 7.24 8.74
N ARG A 127 -28.37 7.80 8.27
CA ARG A 127 -29.16 8.75 9.07
C ARG A 127 -29.67 8.11 10.36
N ASN A 128 -30.23 6.91 10.26
CA ASN A 128 -30.69 6.18 11.45
C ASN A 128 -29.58 5.87 12.45
N ILE A 129 -28.35 5.60 11.99
CA ILE A 129 -27.19 5.42 12.87
C ILE A 129 -26.86 6.74 13.57
N PHE A 130 -26.81 7.85 12.81
CA PHE A 130 -26.50 9.18 13.34
C PHE A 130 -27.52 9.62 14.40
N ASP A 131 -28.81 9.50 14.10
CA ASP A 131 -29.91 9.92 14.99
C ASP A 131 -29.98 9.10 16.29
N ARG A 132 -29.35 7.91 16.31
CA ARG A 132 -29.33 6.98 17.45
C ARG A 132 -27.98 6.95 18.16
N MET A 133 -27.05 7.82 17.81
CA MET A 133 -25.78 7.91 18.50
C MET A 133 -26.02 8.30 19.97
N ALA A 134 -25.38 7.58 20.89
CA ALA A 134 -25.43 7.89 22.32
C ALA A 134 -24.47 9.03 22.74
N VAL A 135 -23.68 9.54 21.79
CA VAL A 135 -22.75 10.66 22.00
C VAL A 135 -23.41 11.97 21.53
N ASP A 136 -22.98 13.09 22.09
CA ASP A 136 -23.44 14.41 21.65
C ASP A 136 -22.89 14.72 20.24
N THR A 137 -23.80 14.80 19.26
CA THR A 137 -23.47 15.12 17.86
C THR A 137 -23.82 16.57 17.49
N SER A 138 -24.12 17.44 18.46
CA SER A 138 -24.54 18.83 18.22
C SER A 138 -23.53 19.67 17.43
N THR A 139 -22.25 19.34 17.50
CA THR A 139 -21.15 19.98 16.74
C THR A 139 -20.80 19.26 15.44
N THR A 140 -21.58 18.23 15.07
CA THR A 140 -21.37 17.41 13.87
C THR A 140 -22.47 17.66 12.84
N LEU A 141 -22.10 18.17 11.67
CA LEU A 141 -22.99 18.31 10.53
C LEU A 141 -22.94 17.06 9.65
N LEU A 142 -24.06 16.38 9.46
CA LEU A 142 -24.17 15.23 8.55
C LEU A 142 -24.72 15.65 7.18
N MET A 143 -23.91 15.46 6.13
CA MET A 143 -24.30 15.62 4.74
C MET A 143 -24.31 14.27 4.03
N VAL A 144 -25.50 13.78 3.69
CA VAL A 144 -25.65 12.55 2.89
C VAL A 144 -25.86 12.92 1.43
N ASP A 145 -24.81 12.78 0.61
CA ASP A 145 -24.83 13.04 -0.82
C ASP A 145 -25.16 11.76 -1.60
N GLN A 146 -26.37 11.70 -2.16
CA GLN A 146 -26.79 10.60 -3.00
C GLN A 146 -26.42 10.85 -4.47
N ILE A 147 -25.60 9.96 -5.04
CA ILE A 147 -25.06 10.10 -6.40
C ILE A 147 -25.59 9.01 -7.34
N ALA A 148 -25.57 9.28 -8.65
CA ALA A 148 -26.05 8.37 -9.69
C ALA A 148 -25.20 7.09 -9.89
N GLY A 149 -24.17 6.88 -9.06
CA GLY A 149 -23.30 5.70 -9.16
C GLY A 149 -22.32 5.71 -10.34
N THR A 150 -21.83 6.89 -10.75
CA THR A 150 -20.90 7.02 -11.90
C THR A 150 -19.47 6.55 -11.60
N GLY A 151 -19.12 6.34 -10.32
CA GLY A 151 -17.86 5.74 -9.87
C GLY A 151 -17.28 6.42 -8.64
N LYS A 152 -16.32 5.75 -7.95
CA LYS A 152 -15.69 6.28 -6.72
C LYS A 152 -15.04 7.65 -6.94
N ARG A 153 -14.33 7.84 -8.06
CA ARG A 153 -13.63 9.09 -8.37
C ARG A 153 -14.56 10.28 -8.54
N ASP A 154 -15.70 10.10 -9.20
CA ASP A 154 -16.73 11.14 -9.32
C ASP A 154 -17.37 11.46 -7.98
N ALA A 155 -17.63 10.43 -7.15
CA ALA A 155 -18.14 10.58 -5.79
C ALA A 155 -17.23 11.47 -4.93
N LEU A 156 -15.93 11.14 -4.94
CA LEU A 156 -14.90 11.92 -4.24
C LEU A 156 -14.86 13.36 -4.76
N ALA A 157 -14.83 13.55 -6.08
CA ALA A 157 -14.74 14.89 -6.66
C ALA A 157 -15.97 15.75 -6.36
N ARG A 158 -17.18 15.16 -6.39
CA ARG A 158 -18.42 15.87 -6.00
C ARG A 158 -18.41 16.21 -4.51
N SER A 159 -18.04 15.27 -3.64
CA SER A 159 -17.94 15.53 -2.20
C SER A 159 -16.92 16.62 -1.86
N LEU A 160 -15.76 16.63 -2.53
CA LEU A 160 -14.77 17.69 -2.35
C LEU A 160 -15.29 19.06 -2.81
N ARG A 161 -16.16 19.12 -3.82
CA ARG A 161 -16.83 20.38 -4.22
C ARG A 161 -17.86 20.83 -3.18
N LEU A 162 -18.57 19.90 -2.53
CA LEU A 162 -19.46 20.23 -1.41
C LEU A 162 -18.67 20.85 -0.26
N ILE A 163 -17.57 20.20 0.14
CA ILE A 163 -16.65 20.72 1.16
C ILE A 163 -16.06 22.08 0.73
N ALA A 164 -15.68 22.24 -0.55
CA ALA A 164 -15.19 23.52 -1.07
C ALA A 164 -16.21 24.65 -0.93
N GLY A 165 -17.52 24.34 -0.97
CA GLY A 165 -18.60 25.30 -0.76
C GLY A 165 -18.65 25.86 0.66
N GLU A 166 -18.08 25.17 1.64
CA GLU A 166 -17.93 25.67 3.02
C GLU A 166 -16.68 26.55 3.21
N ALA A 167 -15.90 26.77 2.15
CA ALA A 167 -14.70 27.61 2.15
C ALA A 167 -13.69 27.27 3.27
N PRO A 168 -13.23 26.00 3.36
CA PRO A 168 -12.32 25.59 4.42
C PRO A 168 -10.98 26.30 4.33
N THR A 169 -10.36 26.50 5.49
CA THR A 169 -9.10 27.20 5.64
C THR A 169 -7.91 26.23 5.63
N ARG A 170 -6.70 26.78 5.60
CA ARG A 170 -5.44 26.02 5.77
C ARG A 170 -5.27 25.36 7.14
N ARG A 171 -6.13 25.69 8.13
CA ARG A 171 -6.12 25.06 9.46
C ARG A 171 -6.98 23.81 9.51
N ASP A 172 -7.96 23.72 8.62
CA ASP A 172 -8.92 22.64 8.60
C ASP A 172 -8.34 21.41 7.88
N ILE A 173 -8.93 20.26 8.16
CA ILE A 173 -8.47 18.99 7.62
C ILE A 173 -9.60 18.22 6.95
N VAL A 174 -9.28 17.48 5.89
CA VAL A 174 -10.17 16.54 5.22
C VAL A 174 -9.64 15.13 5.43
N LEU A 175 -10.41 14.31 6.14
CA LEU A 175 -10.17 12.89 6.32
C LEU A 175 -10.88 12.14 5.19
N PHE A 176 -10.10 11.49 4.33
CA PHE A 176 -10.61 10.53 3.36
C PHE A 176 -10.73 9.18 4.04
N VAL A 177 -11.93 8.60 4.07
CA VAL A 177 -12.21 7.31 4.75
C VAL A 177 -12.93 6.36 3.79
N ASP A 178 -12.42 5.15 3.64
CA ASP A 178 -13.11 4.09 2.90
C ASP A 178 -14.28 3.54 3.73
N GLY A 179 -15.40 3.20 3.08
CA GLY A 179 -16.61 2.69 3.74
C GLY A 179 -16.48 1.33 4.45
N ASP A 180 -15.29 0.74 4.48
CA ASP A 180 -14.94 -0.49 5.21
C ASP A 180 -13.83 -0.27 6.25
N SER A 181 -13.54 0.99 6.60
CA SER A 181 -12.47 1.35 7.54
C SER A 181 -12.98 2.18 8.71
N CYS A 182 -12.72 1.72 9.92
CA CYS A 182 -13.01 2.43 11.16
C CYS A 182 -11.83 3.35 11.52
N VAL A 183 -12.15 4.61 11.82
CA VAL A 183 -11.18 5.58 12.33
C VAL A 183 -11.12 5.55 13.86
N PRO A 184 -9.95 5.80 14.47
CA PRO A 184 -9.85 6.04 15.91
C PRO A 184 -10.69 7.24 16.34
N GLU A 185 -11.20 7.21 17.57
CA GLU A 185 -12.01 8.31 18.12
C GLU A 185 -11.19 9.62 18.25
N ASP A 186 -9.91 9.50 18.57
CA ASP A 186 -8.99 10.63 18.73
C ASP A 186 -8.32 11.07 17.42
N ILE A 187 -8.77 10.58 16.25
CA ILE A 187 -8.07 10.77 14.97
C ILE A 187 -7.83 12.25 14.63
N VAL A 188 -8.79 13.13 14.91
CA VAL A 188 -8.66 14.57 14.66
C VAL A 188 -7.60 15.17 15.59
N ALA A 189 -7.69 14.88 16.89
CA ALA A 189 -6.74 15.37 17.89
C ALA A 189 -5.31 14.86 17.61
N ALA A 190 -5.17 13.63 17.09
CA ALA A 190 -3.89 13.03 16.76
C ALA A 190 -3.26 13.60 15.47
N THR A 191 -4.08 13.96 14.47
CA THR A 191 -3.60 14.32 13.12
C THR A 191 -3.55 15.82 12.85
N ALA A 192 -4.54 16.60 13.30
CA ALA A 192 -4.61 18.06 13.09
C ALA A 192 -3.32 18.80 13.49
N PRO A 193 -2.63 18.44 14.61
CA PRO A 193 -1.42 19.14 15.02
C PRO A 193 -0.30 19.15 13.98
N PHE A 194 -0.19 18.13 13.13
CA PHE A 194 0.87 18.05 12.12
C PHE A 194 0.71 19.08 10.99
N PHE A 195 -0.49 19.65 10.82
CA PHE A 195 -0.77 20.69 9.82
C PHE A 195 -0.42 22.10 10.29
N THR A 196 0.05 22.26 11.53
CA THR A 196 0.71 23.51 11.97
C THR A 196 1.96 23.82 11.15
N ASN A 197 2.60 22.78 10.58
CA ASN A 197 3.66 22.93 9.60
C ASN A 197 3.06 23.31 8.22
N PRO A 198 3.36 24.49 7.66
CA PRO A 198 2.82 24.94 6.37
C PRO A 198 3.21 24.06 5.18
N ASP A 199 4.30 23.30 5.28
CA ASP A 199 4.72 22.38 4.23
C ASP A 199 3.96 21.06 4.25
N MET A 200 3.29 20.73 5.37
CA MET A 200 2.57 19.47 5.52
C MET A 200 1.25 19.55 4.72
N GLY A 201 1.18 18.75 3.66
CA GLY A 201 -0.01 18.66 2.83
C GLY A 201 -0.93 17.51 3.20
N ALA A 202 -0.38 16.42 3.76
CA ALA A 202 -1.16 15.30 4.23
C ALA A 202 -0.42 14.48 5.30
N VAL A 203 -1.18 13.68 6.03
CA VAL A 203 -0.65 12.62 6.89
C VAL A 203 -1.38 11.31 6.62
N THR A 204 -0.68 10.21 6.79
CA THR A 204 -1.26 8.86 6.77
C THR A 204 -0.83 8.12 8.02
N THR A 205 -1.60 7.12 8.41
CA THR A 205 -1.43 6.41 9.68
C THR A 205 -1.00 4.98 9.44
N ASP A 206 -0.68 4.28 10.52
CA ASP A 206 -0.61 2.82 10.48
C ASP A 206 -2.00 2.22 10.19
N GLU A 207 -2.00 0.93 9.90
CA GLU A 207 -3.19 0.18 9.55
C GLU A 207 -3.25 -1.13 10.32
N GLU A 208 -4.43 -1.40 10.86
CA GLU A 208 -4.81 -2.69 11.41
C GLU A 208 -5.91 -3.30 10.56
N VAL A 209 -6.03 -4.62 10.62
CA VAL A 209 -7.01 -5.35 9.81
C VAL A 209 -7.79 -6.32 10.67
N GLU A 210 -9.09 -6.32 10.46
CA GLU A 210 -9.98 -7.38 10.90
C GLU A 210 -10.36 -8.21 9.68
N ILE A 211 -9.97 -9.48 9.69
CA ILE A 211 -10.31 -10.46 8.65
C ILE A 211 -11.46 -11.30 9.16
N ARG A 212 -12.46 -11.58 8.31
CA ARG A 212 -13.63 -12.38 8.71
C ARG A 212 -13.18 -13.72 9.28
N ALA A 213 -13.83 -14.15 10.35
CA ALA A 213 -13.54 -15.44 10.99
C ALA A 213 -13.74 -16.65 10.04
N THR A 214 -14.59 -16.49 9.02
CA THR A 214 -14.86 -17.50 7.98
C THR A 214 -13.75 -17.62 6.93
N ASP A 215 -12.85 -16.64 6.85
CA ASP A 215 -11.78 -16.63 5.85
C ASP A 215 -10.63 -17.55 6.24
N MET A 216 -9.82 -17.95 5.26
CA MET A 216 -8.73 -18.89 5.50
C MET A 216 -7.67 -18.29 6.45
N PRO A 217 -7.18 -19.06 7.46
CA PRO A 217 -6.11 -18.60 8.36
C PRO A 217 -4.87 -18.09 7.62
N LEU A 218 -4.53 -18.74 6.50
CA LEU A 218 -3.39 -18.35 5.67
C LEU A 218 -3.58 -16.96 5.01
N PHE A 219 -4.81 -16.61 4.62
CA PHE A 219 -5.13 -15.29 4.09
C PHE A 219 -4.98 -14.21 5.16
N ARG A 220 -5.50 -14.49 6.37
CA ARG A 220 -5.34 -13.62 7.54
C ARG A 220 -3.87 -13.36 7.85
N ASP A 221 -3.07 -14.42 7.98
CA ASP A 221 -1.64 -14.30 8.29
C ASP A 221 -0.88 -13.52 7.22
N TRP A 222 -1.20 -13.76 5.94
CA TRP A 222 -0.59 -13.04 4.82
C TRP A 222 -0.92 -11.55 4.83
N PHE A 223 -2.17 -11.20 5.11
CA PHE A 223 -2.60 -9.81 5.16
C PHE A 223 -1.96 -9.06 6.33
N MET A 224 -1.94 -9.67 7.51
CA MET A 224 -1.26 -9.15 8.69
C MET A 224 0.24 -8.95 8.44
N LEU A 225 0.90 -9.95 7.82
CA LEU A 225 2.32 -9.84 7.45
C LEU A 225 2.57 -8.63 6.53
N ARG A 226 1.70 -8.37 5.55
CA ARG A 226 1.81 -7.19 4.68
C ARG A 226 1.71 -5.89 5.45
N PHE A 227 0.84 -5.80 6.45
CA PHE A 227 0.73 -4.63 7.31
C PHE A 227 1.95 -4.45 8.20
N ASN A 228 2.56 -5.55 8.66
CA ASN A 228 3.82 -5.52 9.40
C ASN A 228 4.97 -4.98 8.53
N GLN A 229 5.06 -5.45 7.28
CA GLN A 229 6.02 -4.89 6.30
C GLN A 229 5.75 -3.42 6.00
N ARG A 230 4.46 -3.03 5.90
CA ARG A 230 4.05 -1.65 5.64
C ARG A 230 4.48 -0.72 6.77
N GLN A 231 4.30 -1.09 8.04
CA GLN A 231 4.68 -0.24 9.18
C GLN A 231 6.17 0.10 9.17
N VAL A 232 7.02 -0.89 8.91
CA VAL A 232 8.46 -0.65 8.75
C VAL A 232 8.74 0.27 7.58
N MET A 233 8.19 -0.04 6.40
CA MET A 233 8.45 0.75 5.20
C MET A 233 7.98 2.20 5.37
N MET A 234 6.77 2.40 5.88
CA MET A 234 6.21 3.74 6.09
C MET A 234 6.96 4.50 7.17
N SER A 235 7.43 3.85 8.23
CA SER A 235 8.30 4.47 9.24
C SER A 235 9.63 4.94 8.64
N SER A 236 10.27 4.11 7.81
CA SER A 236 11.48 4.50 7.07
C SER A 236 11.23 5.71 6.17
N MET A 237 10.09 5.75 5.49
CA MET A 237 9.71 6.86 4.62
C MET A 237 9.29 8.12 5.40
N GLY A 238 8.67 7.96 6.57
CA GLY A 238 8.21 9.02 7.46
C GLY A 238 9.38 9.88 7.96
N LEU A 239 10.57 9.30 8.11
CA LEU A 239 11.80 10.05 8.39
C LEU A 239 12.07 11.16 7.36
N SER A 240 11.73 10.93 6.09
CA SER A 240 11.89 11.89 5.00
C SER A 240 10.69 12.85 4.82
N ASP A 241 9.61 12.72 5.59
CA ASP A 241 8.33 13.43 5.41
C ASP A 241 7.76 13.32 3.98
N ARG A 242 8.04 12.18 3.33
CA ARG A 242 7.67 11.89 1.93
C ARG A 242 7.32 10.41 1.81
N VAL A 243 6.19 10.02 2.39
CA VAL A 243 5.65 8.65 2.27
C VAL A 243 5.42 8.25 0.81
N LEU A 244 5.38 6.94 0.53
CA LEU A 244 5.22 6.40 -0.83
C LEU A 244 3.76 6.25 -1.28
N THR A 245 2.84 6.44 -0.34
CA THR A 245 1.40 6.50 -0.60
C THR A 245 0.72 7.17 0.56
N LEU A 246 -0.38 7.85 0.28
CA LEU A 246 -1.46 7.99 1.24
C LEU A 246 -2.29 6.72 1.12
N THR A 247 -2.72 6.13 2.23
CA THR A 247 -3.56 4.93 2.14
C THR A 247 -5.01 5.29 1.82
N GLY A 248 -5.64 4.48 0.96
CA GLY A 248 -7.05 4.65 0.62
C GLY A 248 -8.00 4.38 1.80
N ARG A 249 -7.58 3.62 2.80
CA ARG A 249 -8.39 3.28 3.99
C ARG A 249 -8.71 4.50 4.83
N MET A 250 -7.66 5.21 5.23
CA MET A 250 -7.77 6.50 5.88
C MET A 250 -6.53 7.36 5.65
N SER A 251 -6.72 8.57 5.14
CA SER A 251 -5.67 9.59 5.09
C SER A 251 -6.25 10.96 5.36
N VAL A 252 -5.41 11.86 5.88
CA VAL A 252 -5.82 13.22 6.23
C VAL A 252 -5.05 14.19 5.34
N VAL A 253 -5.75 15.10 4.69
CA VAL A 253 -5.19 16.11 3.79
C VAL A 253 -5.60 17.48 4.31
N ARG A 254 -4.72 18.47 4.18
CA ARG A 254 -5.06 19.85 4.53
C ARG A 254 -6.23 20.34 3.67
N ALA A 255 -7.25 20.95 4.28
CA ALA A 255 -8.53 21.14 3.62
C ALA A 255 -8.45 22.12 2.43
N ASP A 256 -7.70 23.21 2.55
CA ASP A 256 -7.40 24.15 1.45
C ASP A 256 -6.79 23.47 0.21
N LEU A 257 -5.98 22.43 0.43
CA LEU A 257 -5.39 21.65 -0.65
C LEU A 257 -6.36 20.64 -1.24
N ALA A 258 -7.12 19.95 -0.38
CA ALA A 258 -8.10 18.97 -0.81
C ALA A 258 -9.23 19.59 -1.65
N THR A 259 -9.59 20.85 -1.36
CA THR A 259 -10.61 21.61 -2.09
C THR A 259 -10.07 22.42 -3.27
N ASN A 260 -8.75 22.37 -3.52
CA ASN A 260 -8.16 23.01 -4.68
C ASN A 260 -8.71 22.42 -5.99
N ALA A 261 -9.09 23.27 -6.96
CA ALA A 261 -9.65 22.82 -8.23
C ALA A 261 -8.75 21.81 -8.98
N GLY A 262 -7.43 22.02 -8.96
CA GLY A 262 -6.47 21.09 -9.57
C GLY A 262 -6.32 19.77 -8.81
N PHE A 263 -6.55 19.76 -7.49
CA PHE A 263 -6.58 18.54 -6.68
C PHE A 263 -7.84 17.72 -7.02
N ILE A 264 -9.01 18.38 -7.02
CA ILE A 264 -10.30 17.76 -7.36
C ILE A 264 -10.25 17.18 -8.78
N GLN A 265 -9.72 17.93 -9.76
CA GLN A 265 -9.57 17.46 -11.13
C GLN A 265 -8.66 16.22 -11.21
N GLN A 266 -7.54 16.21 -10.49
CA GLN A 266 -6.64 15.06 -10.45
C GLN A 266 -7.33 13.83 -9.85
N VAL A 267 -8.18 13.99 -8.82
CA VAL A 267 -8.94 12.86 -8.26
C VAL A 267 -9.97 12.35 -9.27
N GLN A 268 -10.69 13.25 -9.93
CA GLN A 268 -11.78 12.90 -10.83
C GLN A 268 -11.31 12.18 -12.09
N SER A 269 -10.33 12.76 -12.80
CA SER A 269 -10.00 12.39 -14.17
C SER A 269 -8.49 12.16 -14.36
N ASP A 270 -7.87 11.40 -13.46
CA ASP A 270 -6.45 11.03 -13.59
C ASP A 270 -6.20 10.07 -14.77
N PHE A 271 -5.04 10.22 -15.41
CA PHE A 271 -4.59 9.37 -16.50
C PHE A 271 -3.06 9.34 -16.61
N ILE A 272 -2.57 8.40 -17.42
CA ILE A 272 -1.21 8.42 -17.97
C ILE A 272 -1.28 8.27 -19.48
N ASP A 273 -0.35 8.93 -20.16
CA ASP A 273 -0.10 8.70 -21.59
C ASP A 273 1.12 7.76 -21.71
N HIS A 274 0.87 6.55 -22.21
CA HIS A 274 1.89 5.52 -22.35
C HIS A 274 2.21 5.31 -23.83
N TRP A 275 3.48 5.48 -24.21
CA TRP A 275 3.95 5.41 -25.60
C TRP A 275 3.41 4.21 -26.41
N ARG A 276 3.32 3.04 -25.77
CA ARG A 276 2.78 1.80 -26.38
C ARG A 276 1.29 1.54 -26.15
N LEU A 277 0.74 2.01 -25.03
CA LEU A 277 -0.62 1.62 -24.60
C LEU A 277 -1.66 2.72 -24.88
N GLY A 278 -1.22 3.89 -25.32
CA GLY A 278 -2.05 5.08 -25.47
C GLY A 278 -2.40 5.69 -24.11
N ARG A 279 -3.51 6.44 -24.09
CA ARG A 279 -4.05 7.04 -22.87
C ARG A 279 -4.72 5.98 -22.01
N VAL A 280 -4.29 5.87 -20.76
CA VAL A 280 -4.87 4.98 -19.74
C VAL A 280 -5.51 5.83 -18.66
N ASN A 281 -6.83 5.96 -18.70
CA ASN A 281 -7.61 6.62 -17.64
C ASN A 281 -7.67 5.75 -16.39
N PHE A 282 -7.47 6.33 -15.22
CA PHE A 282 -7.44 5.58 -13.97
C PHE A 282 -8.85 5.32 -13.45
N LEU A 283 -9.19 4.05 -13.23
CA LEU A 283 -10.48 3.65 -12.67
C LEU A 283 -10.43 3.50 -11.13
N THR A 284 -9.23 3.26 -10.59
CA THR A 284 -8.97 3.10 -9.15
C THR A 284 -7.67 3.83 -8.78
N GLY A 285 -7.28 3.85 -7.51
CA GLY A 285 -6.03 4.49 -7.08
C GLY A 285 -6.15 6.00 -6.89
N ASP A 286 -7.31 6.45 -6.41
CA ASP A 286 -7.57 7.81 -5.96
C ASP A 286 -6.53 8.27 -4.91
N ASP A 287 -6.18 7.41 -3.97
CA ASP A 287 -5.11 7.57 -2.98
C ASP A 287 -3.73 7.88 -3.60
N LYS A 288 -3.40 7.25 -4.72
CA LYS A 288 -2.19 7.52 -5.50
C LYS A 288 -2.27 8.81 -6.31
N SER A 289 -3.48 9.22 -6.67
CA SER A 289 -3.74 10.45 -7.42
C SER A 289 -3.56 11.66 -6.50
N THR A 290 -4.11 11.61 -5.28
CA THR A 290 -3.92 12.62 -4.24
C THR A 290 -2.46 12.70 -3.79
N TRP A 291 -1.83 11.55 -3.54
CA TRP A 291 -0.39 11.47 -3.22
C TRP A 291 0.48 12.12 -4.31
N PHE A 292 0.25 11.78 -5.58
CA PHE A 292 1.04 12.34 -6.68
C PHE A 292 0.83 13.84 -6.82
N TRP A 293 -0.39 14.34 -6.62
CA TRP A 293 -0.68 15.77 -6.66
C TRP A 293 0.08 16.54 -5.57
N LEU A 294 0.11 16.02 -4.34
CA LEU A 294 0.85 16.65 -3.25
C LEU A 294 2.35 16.60 -3.51
N LEU A 295 2.84 15.45 -4.01
CA LEU A 295 4.25 15.26 -4.32
C LEU A 295 4.74 16.19 -5.43
N LYS A 296 4.01 16.30 -6.56
CA LYS A 296 4.39 17.17 -7.68
C LYS A 296 4.40 18.66 -7.29
N ASN A 297 3.51 19.05 -6.38
CA ASN A 297 3.43 20.41 -5.84
C ASN A 297 4.41 20.66 -4.68
N GLY A 298 5.20 19.68 -4.27
CA GLY A 298 6.26 19.86 -3.27
C GLY A 298 5.80 19.77 -1.81
N TYR A 299 4.59 19.30 -1.51
CA TYR A 299 4.08 19.16 -0.13
C TYR A 299 4.60 17.93 0.61
N LYS A 300 5.00 18.10 1.86
CA LYS A 300 5.37 17.02 2.77
C LYS A 300 4.15 16.15 3.07
N MET A 301 4.40 14.86 3.27
CA MET A 301 3.39 13.87 3.63
C MET A 301 3.92 13.01 4.78
N GLY A 302 3.35 13.22 5.96
CA GLY A 302 3.80 12.60 7.21
C GLY A 302 3.26 11.19 7.43
N TYR A 303 3.91 10.46 8.33
CA TYR A 303 3.47 9.15 8.80
C TYR A 303 3.27 9.17 10.32
N LEU A 304 2.11 8.73 10.80
CA LEU A 304 1.81 8.57 12.22
C LEU A 304 1.77 7.06 12.56
N PRO A 305 2.85 6.50 13.14
CA PRO A 305 2.97 5.07 13.41
C PRO A 305 2.23 4.59 14.67
N ASP A 306 1.76 5.51 15.53
CA ASP A 306 1.03 5.24 16.79
C ASP A 306 -0.49 5.42 16.67
N VAL A 307 -0.96 5.85 15.49
CA VAL A 307 -2.38 5.93 15.15
C VAL A 307 -2.63 4.85 14.10
N ALA A 308 -3.71 4.10 14.26
CA ALA A 308 -4.06 3.05 13.30
C ALA A 308 -5.55 3.03 12.97
N SER A 309 -5.89 3.06 11.69
CA SER A 309 -7.26 2.75 11.25
C SER A 309 -7.46 1.24 11.21
N LEU A 310 -8.65 0.77 11.59
CA LEU A 310 -9.02 -0.64 11.51
C LEU A 310 -9.84 -0.90 10.25
N SER A 311 -9.31 -1.68 9.31
CA SER A 311 -10.03 -2.05 8.09
C SER A 311 -10.64 -3.43 8.16
N MET A 312 -11.89 -3.53 7.75
CA MET A 312 -12.61 -4.79 7.64
C MET A 312 -12.41 -5.38 6.26
N GLU A 313 -11.62 -6.43 6.18
CA GLU A 313 -11.23 -7.06 4.92
C GLU A 313 -11.83 -8.46 4.82
N SER A 314 -12.18 -8.84 3.59
CA SER A 314 -12.71 -10.16 3.29
C SER A 314 -11.95 -10.82 2.15
N GLN A 315 -11.85 -12.14 2.21
CA GLN A 315 -11.20 -12.93 1.18
C GLN A 315 -12.01 -12.88 -0.14
N PRO A 316 -11.45 -12.35 -1.24
CA PRO A 316 -12.20 -12.11 -2.47
C PRO A 316 -12.50 -13.36 -3.31
N ARG A 317 -11.79 -14.48 -3.08
CA ARG A 317 -11.93 -15.75 -3.82
C ARG A 317 -11.87 -16.93 -2.85
N PRO A 318 -12.42 -18.12 -3.19
CA PRO A 318 -12.39 -19.27 -2.28
C PRO A 318 -10.99 -19.71 -1.84
N GLY A 319 -9.99 -19.60 -2.71
CA GLY A 319 -8.60 -19.97 -2.42
C GLY A 319 -7.70 -18.81 -2.00
N PHE A 320 -6.68 -19.11 -1.17
CA PHE A 320 -5.66 -18.14 -0.75
C PHE A 320 -4.88 -17.54 -1.93
N VAL A 321 -4.35 -18.38 -2.81
CA VAL A 321 -3.47 -17.93 -3.91
C VAL A 321 -4.23 -17.02 -4.88
N ASP A 322 -5.42 -17.42 -5.32
CA ASP A 322 -6.25 -16.62 -6.22
C ASP A 322 -6.66 -15.28 -5.59
N SER A 323 -6.92 -15.29 -4.28
CA SER A 323 -7.23 -14.08 -3.51
C SER A 323 -6.04 -13.14 -3.47
N ALA A 324 -4.86 -13.65 -3.12
CA ALA A 324 -3.62 -12.89 -3.06
C ALA A 324 -3.28 -12.31 -4.44
N LEU A 325 -3.34 -13.10 -5.51
CA LEU A 325 -3.10 -12.65 -6.89
C LEU A 325 -4.08 -11.55 -7.31
N THR A 326 -5.36 -11.70 -6.99
CA THR A 326 -6.41 -10.71 -7.28
C THR A 326 -6.08 -9.36 -6.65
N LEU A 327 -5.72 -9.36 -5.36
CA LEU A 327 -5.35 -8.13 -4.65
C LEU A 327 -4.01 -7.55 -5.12
N MET A 328 -2.99 -8.40 -5.31
CA MET A 328 -1.67 -7.98 -5.80
C MET A 328 -1.77 -7.32 -7.19
N MET A 329 -2.54 -7.88 -8.12
CA MET A 329 -2.74 -7.26 -9.45
C MET A 329 -3.33 -5.87 -9.34
N ARG A 330 -4.34 -5.67 -8.47
CA ARG A 330 -4.96 -4.35 -8.23
C ARG A 330 -3.96 -3.36 -7.64
N TRP A 331 -3.34 -3.70 -6.51
CA TRP A 331 -2.45 -2.81 -5.77
C TRP A 331 -1.18 -2.47 -6.56
N PHE A 332 -0.55 -3.47 -7.18
CA PHE A 332 0.66 -3.25 -7.96
C PHE A 332 0.37 -2.55 -9.29
N GLY A 333 -0.81 -2.73 -9.88
CA GLY A 333 -1.23 -1.92 -11.02
C GLY A 333 -1.27 -0.43 -10.69
N ASN A 334 -1.93 -0.08 -9.57
CA ASN A 334 -2.03 1.33 -9.14
C ASN A 334 -0.66 1.91 -8.78
N MET A 335 0.19 1.11 -8.13
CA MET A 335 1.58 1.47 -7.85
C MET A 335 2.37 1.75 -9.13
N LEU A 336 2.41 0.81 -10.08
CA LEU A 336 3.26 0.91 -11.27
C LEU A 336 2.86 2.04 -12.22
N ARG A 337 1.56 2.30 -12.37
CA ARG A 337 1.04 3.44 -13.13
C ARG A 337 1.53 4.78 -12.58
N THR A 338 1.61 4.89 -11.26
CA THR A 338 1.99 6.14 -10.57
C THR A 338 3.50 6.29 -10.43
N ASN A 339 4.25 5.19 -10.22
CA ASN A 339 5.70 5.23 -10.04
C ASN A 339 6.44 5.85 -11.23
N GLY A 340 5.96 5.67 -12.45
CA GLY A 340 6.62 6.22 -13.64
C GLY A 340 6.63 7.72 -13.71
N ARG A 341 5.45 8.32 -13.58
CA ARG A 341 5.31 9.78 -13.53
C ARG A 341 5.95 10.40 -12.28
N ALA A 342 6.07 9.65 -11.19
CA ALA A 342 6.77 10.13 -10.00
C ALA A 342 8.30 10.18 -10.22
N LEU A 343 8.88 9.20 -10.91
CA LEU A 343 10.31 9.19 -11.24
C LEU A 343 10.72 10.24 -12.27
N SER A 344 9.79 10.69 -13.12
CA SER A 344 10.05 11.81 -14.04
C SER A 344 10.08 13.17 -13.32
N LEU A 345 9.69 13.24 -12.04
CA LEU A 345 9.89 14.44 -11.22
C LEU A 345 11.34 14.49 -10.73
N SER A 346 11.84 15.71 -10.51
CA SER A 346 13.19 15.92 -9.97
C SER A 346 13.36 15.27 -8.59
N PRO A 347 14.49 14.58 -8.31
CA PRO A 347 14.82 14.10 -6.97
C PRO A 347 14.81 15.20 -5.90
N ASN A 348 15.15 16.44 -6.26
CA ASN A 348 15.09 17.60 -5.35
C ASN A 348 13.64 17.99 -5.01
N ARG A 349 12.68 17.70 -5.90
CA ARG A 349 11.27 17.98 -5.64
C ARG A 349 10.66 16.95 -4.70
N ILE A 350 10.92 15.67 -4.94
CA ILE A 350 10.26 14.56 -4.22
C ILE A 350 11.06 14.05 -3.01
N GLY A 351 12.34 14.42 -2.91
CA GLY A 351 13.31 13.95 -1.93
C GLY A 351 14.12 12.76 -2.45
N TRP A 352 15.45 12.83 -2.32
CA TRP A 352 16.38 11.81 -2.84
C TRP A 352 16.06 10.39 -2.36
N PHE A 353 15.80 10.21 -1.06
CA PHE A 353 15.47 8.89 -0.52
C PHE A 353 14.17 8.33 -1.09
N THR A 354 13.15 9.17 -1.25
CA THR A 354 11.86 8.78 -1.83
C THR A 354 11.98 8.48 -3.31
N TRP A 355 12.72 9.30 -4.06
CA TRP A 355 13.02 9.05 -5.47
C TRP A 355 13.72 7.71 -5.66
N TRP A 356 14.76 7.46 -4.88
CA TRP A 356 15.49 6.21 -4.90
C TRP A 356 14.61 5.02 -4.49
N SER A 357 13.74 5.18 -3.50
CA SER A 357 12.81 4.12 -3.09
C SER A 357 11.82 3.75 -4.20
N ILE A 358 11.34 4.73 -4.98
CA ILE A 358 10.46 4.47 -6.13
C ILE A 358 11.25 3.76 -7.25
N LEU A 359 12.52 4.11 -7.44
CA LEU A 359 13.41 3.43 -8.38
C LEU A 359 13.65 1.97 -7.96
N ASP A 360 13.98 1.72 -6.69
CA ASP A 360 14.14 0.37 -6.13
C ASP A 360 12.85 -0.45 -6.28
N GLN A 361 11.66 0.16 -6.14
CA GLN A 361 10.40 -0.57 -6.40
C GLN A 361 10.27 -1.10 -7.84
N ARG A 362 10.93 -0.45 -8.82
CA ARG A 362 10.97 -0.90 -10.22
C ARG A 362 12.08 -1.93 -10.45
N VAL A 363 13.28 -1.65 -10.00
CA VAL A 363 14.45 -2.54 -10.16
C VAL A 363 14.30 -3.82 -9.32
N GLY A 364 13.67 -3.69 -8.15
CA GLY A 364 13.33 -4.74 -7.20
C GLY A 364 12.51 -5.88 -7.79
N ILE A 365 11.73 -5.61 -8.85
CA ILE A 365 10.98 -6.65 -9.58
C ILE A 365 11.97 -7.67 -10.16
N TRP A 366 12.96 -7.17 -10.88
CA TRP A 366 13.89 -7.98 -11.67
C TRP A 366 14.93 -8.65 -10.79
N THR A 367 15.50 -7.91 -9.84
CA THR A 367 16.48 -8.46 -8.88
C THR A 367 15.88 -9.56 -8.00
N THR A 368 14.58 -9.49 -7.66
CA THR A 368 13.90 -10.57 -6.93
C THR A 368 13.71 -11.84 -7.77
N LEU A 369 13.48 -11.70 -9.08
CA LEU A 369 13.35 -12.84 -10.00
C LEU A 369 14.71 -13.43 -10.39
N ALA A 370 15.76 -12.62 -10.45
CA ALA A 370 17.12 -13.04 -10.80
C ALA A 370 17.66 -14.13 -9.86
N GLY A 371 17.38 -14.04 -8.55
CA GLY A 371 17.83 -15.03 -7.56
C GLY A 371 17.34 -16.45 -7.86
N PRO A 372 16.01 -16.70 -7.89
CA PRO A 372 15.46 -18.00 -8.27
C PRO A 372 15.91 -18.48 -9.65
N ILE A 373 15.97 -17.60 -10.66
CA ILE A 373 16.42 -17.99 -12.01
C ILE A 373 17.88 -18.48 -11.96
N SER A 374 18.76 -17.73 -11.29
CA SER A 374 20.18 -18.07 -11.15
C SER A 374 20.38 -19.42 -10.47
N VAL A 375 19.66 -19.66 -9.37
CA VAL A 375 19.79 -20.93 -8.64
C VAL A 375 19.21 -22.11 -9.42
N LEU A 376 18.07 -21.93 -10.10
CA LEU A 376 17.49 -23.01 -10.91
C LEU A 376 18.41 -23.39 -12.08
N LEU A 377 19.02 -22.41 -12.75
CA LEU A 377 19.99 -22.67 -13.82
C LEU A 377 21.28 -23.28 -13.28
N GLY A 378 21.82 -22.74 -12.19
CA GLY A 378 23.02 -23.30 -11.54
C GLY A 378 22.81 -24.74 -11.08
N ALA A 379 21.64 -25.06 -10.53
CA ALA A 379 21.31 -26.42 -10.12
C ALA A 379 21.13 -27.38 -11.31
N ALA A 380 20.62 -26.89 -12.44
CA ALA A 380 20.40 -27.70 -13.64
C ALA A 380 21.68 -27.96 -14.44
N PHE A 381 22.62 -26.99 -14.47
CA PHE A 381 23.77 -27.02 -15.37
C PHE A 381 25.13 -27.11 -14.68
N ILE A 382 25.23 -26.77 -13.39
CA ILE A 382 26.49 -26.76 -12.63
C ILE A 382 26.45 -27.81 -11.52
N GLU A 383 25.64 -27.58 -10.48
CA GLU A 383 25.68 -28.36 -9.24
C GLU A 383 24.28 -28.44 -8.58
N PRO A 384 23.61 -29.61 -8.60
CA PRO A 384 22.30 -29.80 -7.98
C PRO A 384 22.24 -29.46 -6.49
N LEU A 385 23.37 -29.57 -5.75
CA LEU A 385 23.44 -29.18 -4.34
C LEU A 385 23.21 -27.68 -4.08
N ALA A 386 23.22 -26.83 -5.12
CA ALA A 386 22.85 -25.41 -4.99
C ALA A 386 21.42 -25.20 -4.48
N LEU A 387 20.49 -26.13 -4.73
CA LEU A 387 19.09 -26.02 -4.30
C LEU A 387 18.93 -26.10 -2.76
N PRO A 388 19.42 -27.13 -2.07
CA PRO A 388 19.41 -27.17 -0.60
C PRO A 388 20.10 -25.96 0.05
N VAL A 389 21.23 -25.48 -0.49
CA VAL A 389 21.93 -24.26 -0.01
C VAL A 389 20.99 -23.06 -0.07
N TYR A 390 20.37 -22.85 -1.22
CA TYR A 390 19.45 -21.74 -1.44
C TYR A 390 18.22 -21.82 -0.53
N ILE A 391 17.66 -23.02 -0.32
CA ILE A 391 16.52 -23.23 0.59
C ILE A 391 16.92 -22.87 2.03
N ALA A 392 18.05 -23.37 2.53
CA ALA A 392 18.53 -23.06 3.88
C ALA A 392 18.74 -21.55 4.06
N TRP A 393 19.32 -20.89 3.06
CA TRP A 393 19.53 -19.44 3.05
C TRP A 393 18.23 -18.63 3.02
N ILE A 394 17.24 -19.03 2.22
CA ILE A 394 15.90 -18.41 2.25
C ILE A 394 15.29 -18.59 3.63
N MET A 395 15.31 -19.80 4.18
CA MET A 395 14.75 -20.07 5.50
C MET A 395 15.34 -19.13 6.55
N PHE A 396 16.67 -19.03 6.59
CA PHE A 396 17.39 -18.15 7.51
C PHE A 396 17.01 -16.68 7.32
N THR A 397 17.09 -16.18 6.09
CA THR A 397 16.87 -14.75 5.82
C THR A 397 15.41 -14.34 6.01
N ARG A 398 14.44 -15.21 5.66
CA ARG A 398 13.01 -14.93 5.86
C ARG A 398 12.63 -15.00 7.33
N TYR A 399 13.15 -15.97 8.07
CA TYR A 399 12.95 -16.05 9.51
C TYR A 399 13.50 -14.83 10.24
N THR A 400 14.73 -14.41 9.91
CA THR A 400 15.36 -13.20 10.45
C THR A 400 14.53 -11.96 10.12
N TYR A 401 14.05 -11.82 8.88
CA TYR A 401 13.20 -10.70 8.49
C TYR A 401 11.89 -10.68 9.29
N CYS A 402 11.23 -11.83 9.47
CA CYS A 402 10.02 -11.93 10.28
C CYS A 402 10.28 -11.58 11.75
N TRP A 403 11.43 -11.94 12.29
CA TRP A 403 11.83 -11.55 13.64
C TRP A 403 11.99 -10.04 13.77
N ILE A 404 12.65 -9.38 12.80
CA ILE A 404 12.75 -7.92 12.76
C ILE A 404 11.34 -7.27 12.71
N LEU A 405 10.45 -7.76 11.84
CA LEU A 405 9.07 -7.25 11.78
C LEU A 405 8.34 -7.39 13.12
N ALA A 406 8.50 -8.54 13.78
CA ALA A 406 7.91 -8.82 15.08
C ALA A 406 8.45 -7.89 16.17
N THR A 407 9.75 -7.56 16.14
CA THR A 407 10.32 -6.57 17.07
C THR A 407 9.75 -5.17 16.86
N VAL A 408 9.53 -4.75 15.61
CA VAL A 408 8.93 -3.43 15.31
C VAL A 408 7.45 -3.38 15.74
N ARG A 409 6.73 -4.49 15.56
CA ARG A 409 5.32 -4.62 15.96
C ARG A 409 5.13 -4.89 17.45
N MET A 410 6.19 -5.23 18.19
CA MET A 410 6.12 -5.72 19.56
C MET A 410 5.12 -6.88 19.72
N GLN A 411 5.04 -7.75 18.71
CA GLN A 411 4.09 -8.86 18.65
C GLN A 411 4.79 -10.12 18.12
N PRO A 412 4.46 -11.31 18.65
CA PRO A 412 4.98 -12.56 18.11
C PRO A 412 4.45 -12.81 16.69
N PHE A 413 5.17 -13.62 15.92
CA PHE A 413 4.75 -14.02 14.57
C PHE A 413 4.45 -15.53 14.47
N PRO A 414 3.41 -15.92 13.71
CA PRO A 414 3.15 -17.32 13.41
C PRO A 414 4.19 -17.86 12.41
N ILE A 415 4.47 -19.17 12.49
CA ILE A 415 5.48 -19.81 11.65
C ILE A 415 5.12 -19.81 10.15
N THR A 416 3.89 -19.48 9.80
CA THR A 416 3.45 -19.27 8.41
C THR A 416 4.14 -18.06 7.76
N TYR A 417 4.59 -17.07 8.54
CA TYR A 417 5.14 -15.81 8.02
C TYR A 417 6.37 -15.98 7.13
N PRO A 418 7.43 -16.74 7.49
CA PRO A 418 8.57 -16.94 6.60
C PRO A 418 8.19 -17.47 5.22
N PHE A 419 7.25 -18.42 5.15
CA PHE A 419 6.75 -18.97 3.89
C PHE A 419 5.94 -17.94 3.10
N LEU A 420 5.02 -17.24 3.78
CA LEU A 420 4.20 -16.18 3.19
C LEU A 420 5.02 -14.98 2.72
N LEU A 421 6.13 -14.68 3.40
CA LEU A 421 7.07 -13.64 3.04
C LEU A 421 7.78 -14.00 1.73
N TYR A 422 8.28 -15.24 1.63
CA TYR A 422 8.88 -15.74 0.40
C TYR A 422 7.87 -15.77 -0.75
N PHE A 423 6.66 -16.32 -0.53
CA PHE A 423 5.55 -16.26 -1.48
C PHE A 423 5.28 -14.82 -1.94
N SER A 424 5.12 -13.89 -1.02
CA SER A 424 4.82 -12.48 -1.35
C SER A 424 5.90 -11.81 -2.18
N GLN A 425 7.18 -12.16 -1.96
CA GLN A 425 8.29 -11.62 -2.73
C GLN A 425 8.34 -12.19 -4.15
N ILE A 426 8.32 -13.52 -4.29
CA ILE A 426 8.44 -14.16 -5.61
C ILE A 426 7.19 -13.93 -6.43
N THR A 427 6.01 -14.26 -5.87
CA THR A 427 4.73 -14.03 -6.55
C THR A 427 4.49 -12.55 -6.79
N GLY A 428 4.85 -11.69 -5.83
CA GLY A 428 4.72 -10.25 -6.00
C GLY A 428 5.61 -9.69 -7.12
N ALA A 429 6.85 -10.17 -7.24
CA ALA A 429 7.74 -9.80 -8.34
C ALA A 429 7.22 -10.33 -9.69
N ALA A 430 6.75 -11.58 -9.75
CA ALA A 430 6.14 -12.14 -10.95
C ALA A 430 4.91 -11.34 -11.41
N VAL A 431 3.97 -11.04 -10.50
CA VAL A 431 2.78 -10.22 -10.78
C VAL A 431 3.19 -8.82 -11.22
N LYS A 432 4.14 -8.17 -10.52
CA LYS A 432 4.62 -6.84 -10.93
C LYS A 432 5.24 -6.86 -12.32
N SER A 433 6.06 -7.86 -12.64
CA SER A 433 6.63 -8.02 -13.99
C SER A 433 5.54 -8.15 -15.05
N PHE A 434 4.49 -8.93 -14.77
CA PHE A 434 3.36 -9.12 -15.67
C PHE A 434 2.53 -7.86 -15.88
N VAL A 435 2.22 -7.15 -14.79
CA VAL A 435 1.40 -5.92 -14.79
C VAL A 435 2.13 -4.74 -15.42
N LEU A 436 3.47 -4.67 -15.30
CA LEU A 436 4.29 -3.61 -15.90
C LEU A 436 4.07 -3.48 -17.41
N PHE A 437 3.83 -4.60 -18.11
CA PHE A 437 3.52 -4.58 -19.55
C PHE A 437 2.02 -4.50 -19.86
N ARG A 438 1.15 -4.37 -18.86
CA ARG A 438 -0.32 -4.40 -18.99
C ARG A 438 -0.99 -3.35 -18.11
N LEU A 439 -0.42 -2.14 -18.10
CA LEU A 439 -0.89 -1.02 -17.28
C LEU A 439 -2.31 -0.57 -17.64
N ASP A 440 -2.74 -0.82 -18.87
CA ASP A 440 -4.08 -0.61 -19.41
C ASP A 440 -5.15 -1.48 -18.72
N ARG A 441 -4.76 -2.65 -18.21
CA ARG A 441 -5.70 -3.59 -17.58
C ARG A 441 -5.99 -3.20 -16.14
N GLN A 442 -7.23 -2.81 -15.88
CA GLN A 442 -7.73 -2.44 -14.57
C GLN A 442 -8.98 -3.27 -14.26
N ARG A 443 -8.99 -3.95 -13.10
CA ARG A 443 -10.15 -4.66 -12.59
C ARG A 443 -10.41 -4.25 -11.15
N TRP A 444 -11.66 -3.93 -10.83
CA TRP A 444 -12.10 -3.64 -9.48
C TRP A 444 -12.80 -4.85 -8.89
N THR A 445 -12.40 -5.28 -7.69
CA THR A 445 -12.82 -6.56 -7.07
C THR A 445 -14.30 -6.62 -6.70
N ARG A 446 -14.95 -5.47 -6.47
CA ARG A 446 -16.39 -5.37 -6.10
C ARG A 446 -17.32 -5.11 -7.29
N GLN A 447 -16.78 -4.91 -8.50
CA GLN A 447 -17.60 -4.88 -9.71
C GLN A 447 -17.71 -6.29 -10.28
N SER A 448 -18.90 -6.90 -10.15
CA SER A 448 -19.27 -8.01 -11.00
C SER A 448 -19.41 -7.49 -12.43
N THR A 449 -18.33 -7.48 -13.20
CA THR A 449 -18.47 -7.45 -14.66
C THR A 449 -19.27 -8.69 -15.03
N ARG A 450 -20.54 -8.50 -15.40
CA ARG A 450 -21.35 -9.48 -16.11
C ARG A 450 -20.42 -10.11 -17.16
N LYS A 451 -20.35 -11.44 -17.24
CA LYS A 451 -19.61 -12.14 -18.31
C LYS A 451 -20.13 -11.59 -19.63
N ALA A 452 -19.47 -10.58 -20.19
CA ALA A 452 -19.76 -10.10 -21.51
C ALA A 452 -19.53 -11.32 -22.41
N ARG A 453 -20.49 -11.57 -23.33
CA ARG A 453 -20.33 -12.54 -24.42
C ARG A 453 -18.92 -12.39 -24.98
N ALA A 454 -18.27 -13.49 -25.35
CA ALA A 454 -16.95 -13.48 -25.97
C ALA A 454 -17.03 -12.76 -27.33
N VAL A 455 -17.06 -11.43 -27.31
CA VAL A 455 -16.90 -10.59 -28.49
C VAL A 455 -15.44 -10.68 -28.86
N SER A 456 -15.16 -11.00 -30.12
CA SER A 456 -13.79 -11.00 -30.64
C SER A 456 -13.20 -9.61 -30.39
N LEU A 457 -12.09 -9.56 -29.65
CA LEU A 457 -11.40 -8.30 -29.42
C LEU A 457 -11.03 -7.68 -30.77
N PRO A 458 -11.26 -6.38 -31.00
CA PRO A 458 -10.80 -5.68 -32.20
C PRO A 458 -9.31 -5.96 -32.48
N LEU A 459 -8.93 -6.00 -33.75
CA LEU A 459 -7.56 -6.34 -34.18
C LEU A 459 -6.50 -5.52 -33.42
N GLY A 460 -6.73 -4.22 -33.23
CA GLY A 460 -5.83 -3.35 -32.46
C GLY A 460 -5.63 -3.79 -31.01
N GLN A 461 -6.70 -4.20 -30.32
CA GLN A 461 -6.62 -4.70 -28.94
C GLN A 461 -5.91 -6.06 -28.86
N ARG A 462 -6.09 -6.91 -29.88
CA ARG A 462 -5.37 -8.19 -29.99
C ARG A 462 -3.87 -7.95 -30.21
N LEU A 463 -3.50 -7.09 -31.15
CA LEU A 463 -2.11 -6.71 -31.42
C LEU A 463 -1.45 -6.08 -30.19
N GLN A 464 -2.15 -5.20 -29.47
CA GLN A 464 -1.67 -4.63 -28.22
C GLN A 464 -1.44 -5.71 -27.16
N ALA A 465 -2.35 -6.67 -27.01
CA ALA A 465 -2.19 -7.79 -26.09
C ALA A 465 -0.99 -8.69 -26.46
N TYR A 466 -0.82 -9.00 -27.75
CA TYR A 466 0.36 -9.75 -28.23
C TYR A 466 1.65 -8.98 -27.99
N SER A 467 1.68 -7.69 -28.30
CA SER A 467 2.82 -6.80 -28.02
C SER A 467 3.19 -6.79 -26.54
N SER A 468 2.20 -6.77 -25.63
CA SER A 468 2.44 -6.84 -24.19
C SER A 468 3.05 -8.18 -23.76
N THR A 469 2.57 -9.28 -24.33
CA THR A 469 3.13 -10.62 -24.06
C THR A 469 4.53 -10.76 -24.62
N PHE A 470 4.76 -10.34 -25.86
CA PHE A 470 6.06 -10.34 -26.50
C PHE A 470 7.08 -9.50 -25.71
N SER A 471 6.73 -8.26 -25.33
CA SER A 471 7.62 -7.38 -24.56
C SER A 471 7.97 -7.97 -23.19
N HIS A 472 7.00 -8.62 -22.54
CA HIS A 472 7.23 -9.26 -21.25
C HIS A 472 8.14 -10.49 -21.38
N ALA A 473 7.89 -11.35 -22.38
CA ALA A 473 8.72 -12.51 -22.67
C ALA A 473 10.14 -12.09 -23.04
N LEU A 474 10.30 -11.04 -23.86
CA LEU A 474 11.59 -10.47 -24.22
C LEU A 474 12.34 -9.96 -23.00
N ALA A 475 11.67 -9.24 -22.08
CA ALA A 475 12.29 -8.76 -20.85
C ALA A 475 12.73 -9.89 -19.92
N LEU A 476 11.94 -10.95 -19.81
CA LEU A 476 12.33 -12.16 -19.07
C LEU A 476 13.50 -12.89 -19.76
N GLY A 477 13.50 -12.97 -21.08
CA GLY A 477 14.62 -13.53 -21.86
C GLY A 477 15.93 -12.77 -21.62
N TRP A 478 15.89 -11.43 -21.66
CA TRP A 478 17.04 -10.59 -21.34
C TRP A 478 17.51 -10.73 -19.89
N LEU A 479 16.57 -10.83 -18.94
CA LEU A 479 16.92 -11.11 -17.54
C LEU A 479 17.65 -12.45 -17.41
N THR A 480 17.10 -13.51 -17.99
CA THR A 480 17.67 -14.85 -17.96
C THR A 480 19.05 -14.87 -18.63
N LEU A 481 19.19 -14.25 -19.81
CA LEU A 481 20.48 -14.13 -20.49
C LEU A 481 21.50 -13.38 -19.62
N GLY A 482 21.11 -12.24 -19.02
CA GLY A 482 21.98 -11.50 -18.12
C GLY A 482 22.41 -12.32 -16.91
N VAL A 483 21.50 -13.11 -16.34
CA VAL A 483 21.83 -14.04 -15.24
C VAL A 483 22.84 -15.10 -15.71
N VAL A 484 22.63 -15.72 -16.86
CA VAL A 484 23.53 -16.74 -17.44
C VAL A 484 24.94 -16.16 -17.64
N LEU A 485 25.04 -14.99 -18.29
CA LEU A 485 26.32 -14.34 -18.58
C LEU A 485 27.06 -13.93 -17.30
N LEU A 486 26.34 -13.42 -16.31
CA LEU A 486 26.97 -12.97 -15.05
C LEU A 486 27.33 -14.13 -14.12
N SER A 487 26.66 -15.28 -14.24
CA SER A 487 26.93 -16.47 -13.42
C SER A 487 28.02 -17.37 -13.98
N GLY A 488 28.48 -17.10 -15.21
CA GLY A 488 29.48 -17.93 -15.90
C GLY A 488 28.97 -19.33 -16.23
N ILE A 489 27.65 -19.49 -16.38
CA ILE A 489 27.03 -20.76 -16.82
C ILE A 489 27.33 -21.02 -18.31
N VAL A 490 27.59 -19.96 -19.08
CA VAL A 490 27.97 -19.99 -20.51
C VAL A 490 29.21 -19.15 -20.72
#